data_AF-A0A821G3B7-F1
#
_entry.id   AF-A0A821G3B7-F1
#
_cell.length_a   1.000
_cell.length_b   1.000
_cell.length_c   1.000
_cell.angle_alpha   90.00
_cell.angle_beta   90.00
_cell.angle_gamma   90.00
#
_symmetry.space_group_name_H-M   'P 1'
#
loop_
_entity.id
_entity.type
_entity.pdbx_description
1 polymer ?
#
loop_
_entity_poly.entity_id
_entity_poly.type
_entity_poly.pdbx_seq_one_letter_code
_entity_poly.pdbx_strand_id
1 'polypeptide(L)' 'LAKSTAKQAKEYFSNIDRYRIIFKYDLIKDDIAIQLAFNSSLSEDRKDLIKWHTEDIKQQREQNLPIDYLYKKKIQNKLI' A
#
# COMPACT_ATOMS: atom_id res chain seq x y z
N LEU A 1 1.00 4.81 -16.03
CA LEU A 1 2.24 4.97 -16.82
C LEU A 1 1.96 5.34 -18.28
N ALA A 2 0.91 4.79 -18.91
CA ALA A 2 0.46 5.21 -20.26
C ALA A 2 -0.58 6.36 -20.28
N LYS A 3 -1.36 6.55 -19.20
CA LYS A 3 -2.37 7.63 -19.07
C LYS A 3 -1.77 9.00 -18.69
N SER A 4 -0.54 9.03 -18.20
CA SER A 4 0.15 10.27 -17.84
C SER A 4 0.65 10.98 -19.08
N THR A 5 0.38 12.28 -19.19
CA THR A 5 0.91 13.11 -20.27
C THR A 5 2.42 13.30 -20.12
N ALA A 6 3.11 13.67 -21.21
CA ALA A 6 4.54 14.01 -21.16
C ALA A 6 4.85 15.11 -20.12
N LYS A 7 3.95 16.08 -19.95
CA LYS A 7 4.06 17.13 -18.92
C LYS A 7 4.01 16.54 -17.51
N GLN A 8 3.06 15.65 -17.23
CA GLN A 8 2.94 14.99 -15.92
C GLN A 8 4.11 14.07 -15.62
N ALA A 9 4.63 13.35 -16.63
CA ALA A 9 5.83 12.53 -16.47
C ALA A 9 7.05 13.41 -16.12
N LYS A 10 7.21 14.55 -16.80
CA LYS A 10 8.30 15.49 -16.49
C LYS A 10 8.18 16.02 -15.06
N GLU A 11 7.00 16.40 -14.61
CA GLU A 11 6.75 16.84 -13.23
C GLU A 11 7.02 15.73 -12.19
N TYR A 12 6.65 14.50 -12.51
CA TYR A 12 6.94 13.32 -11.68
C TYR A 12 8.45 13.12 -11.50
N PHE A 13 9.22 13.08 -12.59
CA PHE A 13 10.66 12.85 -12.52
C PHE A 13 11.42 14.06 -11.93
N SER A 14 10.94 15.29 -12.13
CA SER A 14 11.49 16.48 -11.47
C SER A 14 11.38 16.44 -9.94
N ASN A 15 10.51 15.59 -9.38
CA ASN A 15 10.35 15.41 -7.94
C ASN A 15 10.38 13.91 -7.56
N ILE A 16 11.30 13.17 -8.17
CA ILE A 16 11.35 11.70 -8.05
C ILE A 16 11.44 11.22 -6.60
N ASP A 17 12.11 11.97 -5.72
CA ASP A 17 12.26 11.60 -4.31
C ASP A 17 10.93 11.59 -3.54
N ARG A 18 9.97 12.44 -3.93
CA ARG A 18 8.61 12.40 -3.36
C ARG A 18 7.84 11.16 -3.78
N TYR A 19 8.11 10.67 -5.00
CA TYR A 19 7.37 9.57 -5.60
C TYR A 19 8.09 8.22 -5.45
N ARG A 20 9.36 8.22 -5.05
CA ARG A 20 10.15 7.03 -4.81
C ARG A 20 9.79 6.44 -3.46
N ILE A 21 9.43 5.16 -3.48
CA ILE A 21 9.21 4.35 -2.27
C ILE A 21 10.31 3.30 -2.23
N ILE A 22 11.10 3.30 -1.16
CA ILE A 22 12.11 2.28 -0.93
C ILE A 22 11.49 1.22 -0.03
N PHE A 23 11.32 0.02 -0.56
CA PHE A 23 10.92 -1.13 0.24
C PHE A 23 12.07 -1.54 1.15
N LYS A 24 11.76 -1.73 2.43
CA LYS A 24 12.67 -2.30 3.41
C LYS A 24 12.32 -3.77 3.58
N TYR A 25 13.33 -4.61 3.64
CA TYR A 25 13.16 -6.03 3.90
C TYR A 25 13.29 -6.32 5.41
N ASP A 26 12.21 -6.75 6.05
CA ASP A 26 12.10 -7.13 7.47
C ASP A 26 12.23 -8.66 7.66
N LEU A 27 13.25 -9.24 7.02
CA LEU A 27 13.68 -10.64 7.19
C LEU A 27 12.50 -11.63 7.08
N ILE A 28 12.33 -12.46 8.11
CA ILE A 28 11.40 -13.58 8.16
C ILE A 28 9.95 -13.14 7.96
N LYS A 29 9.57 -11.95 8.43
CA LYS A 29 8.18 -11.48 8.26
C LYS A 29 7.84 -11.27 6.79
N ASP A 30 8.77 -10.68 6.05
CA ASP A 30 8.59 -10.44 4.62
C ASP A 30 8.65 -11.76 3.84
N ASP A 31 9.52 -12.69 4.23
CA ASP A 31 9.56 -14.02 3.62
C ASP A 31 8.22 -14.75 3.78
N ILE A 32 7.66 -14.74 4.99
CA ILE A 32 6.35 -15.35 5.27
C ILE A 32 5.26 -14.65 4.47
N ALA A 33 5.26 -13.31 4.42
CA ALA A 33 4.28 -12.55 3.67
C ALA A 33 4.34 -12.83 2.16
N ILE A 34 5.55 -12.91 1.59
CA ILE A 34 5.79 -13.27 0.18
C ILE A 34 5.33 -14.71 -0.08
N GLN A 35 5.66 -15.66 0.80
CA GLN A 35 5.21 -17.05 0.66
C GLN A 35 3.68 -17.14 0.71
N LEU A 36 3.03 -16.50 1.68
CA LEU A 36 1.58 -16.49 1.78
C LEU A 36 0.95 -15.92 0.51
N ALA A 37 1.51 -14.86 -0.06
CA ALA A 37 1.00 -14.22 -1.27
C ALA A 37 1.11 -15.11 -2.52
N PHE A 38 2.24 -15.81 -2.70
CA PHE A 38 2.57 -16.45 -4.00
C PHE A 38 2.67 -17.97 -3.98
N ASN A 39 2.80 -18.61 -2.82
CA ASN A 39 2.88 -20.07 -2.75
C ASN A 39 1.49 -20.68 -3.03
N SER A 40 1.42 -21.56 -4.03
CA SER A 40 0.17 -22.23 -4.41
C SER A 40 -0.40 -23.11 -3.30
N SER A 41 0.45 -23.68 -2.43
CA SER A 41 0.01 -24.55 -1.33
C SER A 41 -0.69 -23.80 -0.21
N LEU A 42 -0.54 -22.48 -0.11
CA LEU A 42 -1.11 -21.64 0.95
C LEU A 42 -2.41 -20.95 0.49
N SER A 43 -3.16 -21.60 -0.41
CA SER A 43 -4.38 -21.02 -0.97
C SER A 43 -5.49 -20.84 0.06
N GLU A 44 -5.64 -21.77 1.01
CA GLU A 44 -6.64 -21.64 2.08
C GLU A 44 -6.27 -20.52 3.06
N ASP A 45 -5.01 -20.45 3.49
CA ASP A 45 -4.53 -19.38 4.38
C ASP A 45 -4.75 -17.99 3.77
N ARG A 46 -4.61 -17.83 2.44
CA ARG A 46 -4.95 -16.58 1.76
C ARG A 46 -6.44 -16.25 1.82
N LYS A 47 -7.33 -17.25 1.75
CA LYS A 47 -8.77 -16.99 1.87
C LYS A 47 -9.11 -16.46 3.25
N ASP A 48 -8.52 -17.05 4.29
CA ASP A 48 -8.72 -16.60 5.66
C ASP A 48 -8.17 -15.18 5.86
N LEU A 49 -6.98 -14.88 5.32
CA LEU A 49 -6.41 -13.53 5.33
C LEU A 49 -7.35 -12.51 4.66
N ILE A 50 -7.85 -12.82 3.44
CA ILE A 50 -8.74 -11.92 2.69
C ILE A 50 -10.07 -11.73 3.44
N LYS A 51 -10.61 -12.80 4.02
CA LYS A 51 -11.85 -12.76 4.80
C LYS A 51 -11.70 -11.85 6.01
N TRP A 52 -10.66 -12.07 6.82
CA TRP A 52 -10.33 -11.22 7.96
C TRP A 52 -10.18 -9.75 7.55
N HIS A 53 -9.42 -9.47 6.49
CA HIS A 53 -9.20 -8.10 6.03
C HIS A 53 -10.48 -7.42 5.53
N THR A 54 -11.36 -8.16 4.87
CA THR A 54 -12.65 -7.64 4.39
C THR A 54 -13.59 -7.31 5.55
N GLU A 55 -13.62 -8.18 6.57
CA GLU A 55 -14.41 -7.96 7.79
C GLU A 55 -13.89 -6.76 8.57
N ASP A 56 -12.57 -6.61 8.71
CA ASP A 56 -11.94 -5.46 9.36
C ASP A 56 -12.29 -4.14 8.66
N ILE A 57 -12.19 -4.08 7.32
CA ILE A 57 -12.61 -2.90 6.54
C ILE A 57 -14.09 -2.60 6.75
N LYS A 58 -14.95 -3.62 6.78
CA LYS A 58 -16.39 -3.45 7.00
C LYS A 58 -16.66 -2.86 8.39
N GLN A 59 -16.03 -3.40 9.43
CA GLN A 59 -16.14 -2.88 10.79
C GLN A 59 -15.68 -1.43 10.89
N GLN A 60 -14.52 -1.08 10.30
CA GLN A 60 -14.03 0.30 10.28
C GLN A 60 -15.03 1.26 9.62
N ARG A 61 -15.65 0.85 8.50
CA ARG A 61 -16.68 1.64 7.82
C ARG A 61 -17.92 1.85 8.68
N GLU A 62 -18.41 0.80 9.35
CA GLU A 62 -19.59 0.87 10.23
C GLU A 62 -19.35 1.80 11.42
N GLN A 63 -18.11 1.87 11.92
CA GLN A 63 -17.71 2.77 13.00
C GLN A 63 -17.35 4.19 12.53
N ASN A 64 -17.49 4.50 11.24
CA ASN A 64 -17.02 5.76 10.63
C ASN A 64 -15.54 6.05 10.91
N LEU A 65 -14.73 5.02 11.11
CA LEU A 65 -13.29 5.15 11.29
C LEU A 65 -12.63 5.33 9.92
N PRO A 66 -11.61 6.19 9.82
CA PRO A 66 -10.91 6.39 8.56
C PRO A 66 -10.10 5.13 8.21
N ILE A 67 -10.36 4.57 7.04
CA ILE A 67 -9.51 3.50 6.48
C ILE A 67 -8.12 4.08 6.26
N ASP A 68 -7.09 3.41 6.77
CA ASP A 68 -5.73 3.84 6.52
C ASP A 68 -5.33 3.52 5.08
N TYR A 69 -4.80 4.52 4.38
CA TYR A 69 -4.35 4.40 3.00
C TYR A 69 -2.84 4.59 2.98
N LEU A 70 -2.14 3.63 2.39
CA LEU A 70 -0.72 3.78 2.11
C LEU A 70 -0.49 4.90 1.10
N TYR A 71 0.63 5.60 1.25
CA TYR A 71 1.07 6.67 0.33
C TYR A 71 0.17 7.92 0.32
N LYS A 72 -0.47 8.23 1.45
CA LYS A 72 -1.10 9.54 1.66
C LYS A 72 -0.09 10.66 1.35
N LYS A 73 -0.54 11.66 0.59
CA LYS A 73 0.24 12.87 0.33
C LYS A 73 0.61 13.49 1.68
N LYS A 74 1.88 13.43 2.07
CA LYS A 74 2.36 14.26 3.18
C LYS A 74 2.07 15.72 2.80
N ILE A 75 1.09 16.31 3.47
CA ILE A 75 0.92 17.76 3.49
C ILE A 75 2.09 18.23 4.34
N GLN A 76 3.10 18.82 3.71
CA GLN A 76 4.10 19.59 4.45
C GLN A 76 3.33 20.78 5.04
N ASN A 77 2.90 20.66 6.29
CA ASN A 77 2.58 21.82 7.09
C ASN A 77 3.89 22.60 7.24
N LYS A 78 4.10 23.55 6.32
CA LYS A 78 5.11 24.58 6.46
C LYS A 78 4.59 25.45 7.59
N LEU A 79 5.06 25.20 8.81
CA LEU A 79 4.89 26.10 9.93
C LEU A 79 5.41 27.47 9.48
N ILE A 80 4.54 28.47 9.72
CA ILE A 80 4.74 29.89 9.48
C ILE A 80 5.96 30.36 10.28
#